data_AF-A0A5C3N446-F1
#
_entry.id   AF-A0A5C3N446-F1
#
_cell.length_a   1.000
_cell.length_b   1.000
_cell.length_c   1.000
_cell.angle_alpha   90.00
_cell.angle_beta   90.00
_cell.angle_gamma   90.00
#
_symmetry.space_group_name_H-M   'P 1'
#
loop_
_entity.id
_entity.type
_entity.pdbx_description
1 polymer ?
#
loop_
_entity_poly.entity_id
_entity_poly.type
_entity_poly.pdbx_seq_one_letter_code
_entity_poly.pdbx_strand_id
1 'polypeptide(L)'
;MHVQLISQQGSLEAEKRAQEQRLTEREQLIRDLSTKYQIKGYDYSPLEKEKASEFASRINELLRREAIEAEKIQEEVNAKSKEYQERSRQLHADLERLKQMKSSLRSQITTLQTNIASNESQLDASQTINAELRSLATDMDDKKARLDKVKAEIKSNSYDERIAEKTAKVRSMEEQKDALNQELRSLSLQADMRARLDIKRAEHKSKTTEARNILDAHNAKFRALTGVDANAGNMEHAIERVSTEKDREITDLENQSNTANRDLHQAQSTLSASKVQVKTKQDEIRSLHERIQKGLDGEFTSVAAGLVEAPVQLNTLKEDFGSMSATSKVWEMFLRTGRTRKVCKGCNRGLQEHELPGFESYVRSYSRLLNVRYEV
;
A
#
# COMPACT_ATOMS: atom_id res chain seq x y z
N MET A 1 -13.16 21.77 -210.87
CA MET A 1 -12.94 23.15 -210.38
C MET A 1 -14.24 23.90 -209.99
N HIS A 2 -15.43 23.53 -210.51
CA HIS A 2 -16.71 24.18 -210.13
C HIS A 2 -17.34 23.66 -208.81
N VAL A 3 -17.02 22.43 -208.37
CA VAL A 3 -17.61 21.81 -207.17
C VAL A 3 -16.99 22.32 -205.85
N GLN A 4 -15.71 22.72 -205.86
CA GLN A 4 -15.05 23.28 -204.67
C GLN A 4 -15.54 24.69 -204.32
N LEU A 5 -15.83 25.53 -205.32
CA LEU A 5 -16.32 26.90 -205.10
C LEU A 5 -17.74 26.93 -204.51
N ILE A 6 -18.63 26.01 -204.91
CA ILE A 6 -19.99 25.92 -204.36
C ILE A 6 -19.97 25.44 -202.90
N SER A 7 -19.11 24.46 -202.57
CA SER A 7 -18.94 24.00 -201.19
C SER A 7 -18.40 25.10 -200.27
N GLN A 8 -17.41 25.88 -200.75
CA GLN A 8 -16.87 27.01 -200.01
C GLN A 8 -17.91 28.11 -199.81
N GLN A 9 -18.73 28.41 -200.83
CA GLN A 9 -19.79 29.41 -200.73
C GLN A 9 -20.88 28.99 -199.72
N GLY A 10 -21.27 27.71 -199.72
CA GLY A 10 -22.22 27.17 -198.73
C GLY A 10 -21.69 27.21 -197.29
N SER A 11 -20.40 26.90 -197.08
CA SER A 11 -19.77 27.01 -195.76
C SER A 11 -19.70 28.46 -195.28
N LEU A 12 -19.34 29.39 -196.15
CA LEU A 12 -19.28 30.82 -195.81
C LEU A 12 -20.66 31.41 -195.53
N GLU A 13 -21.71 30.99 -196.25
CA GLU A 13 -23.09 31.39 -195.95
C GLU A 13 -23.60 30.81 -194.63
N ALA A 14 -23.24 29.56 -194.30
CA ALA A 14 -23.58 28.95 -193.02
C ALA A 14 -22.88 29.67 -191.85
N GLU A 15 -21.58 29.98 -192.00
CA GLU A 15 -20.84 30.78 -191.00
C GLU A 15 -21.41 32.18 -190.86
N LYS A 16 -21.78 32.82 -191.97
CA LYS A 16 -22.43 34.14 -191.94
C LYS A 16 -23.75 34.10 -191.17
N ARG A 17 -24.63 33.12 -191.43
CA ARG A 17 -25.90 32.95 -190.69
C ARG A 17 -25.68 32.65 -189.20
N ALA A 18 -24.69 31.81 -188.87
CA ALA A 18 -24.34 31.52 -187.48
C ALA A 18 -23.74 32.75 -186.77
N GLN A 19 -23.03 33.62 -187.50
CA GLN A 19 -22.54 34.87 -186.95
C GLN A 19 -23.67 35.90 -186.77
N GLU A 20 -24.61 35.99 -187.71
CA GLU A 20 -25.81 36.81 -187.59
C GLU A 20 -26.65 36.38 -186.38
N GLN A 21 -26.90 35.08 -186.18
CA GLN A 21 -27.60 34.58 -184.99
C GLN A 21 -26.88 34.94 -183.68
N ARG A 22 -25.55 34.75 -183.61
CA ARG A 22 -24.76 35.12 -182.43
C ARG A 22 -24.79 36.62 -182.14
N LEU A 23 -24.85 37.46 -183.17
CA LEU A 23 -25.01 38.90 -183.00
C LEU A 23 -26.39 39.23 -182.43
N THR A 24 -27.45 38.62 -182.97
CA THR A 24 -28.82 38.81 -182.48
C THR A 24 -28.99 38.36 -181.03
N GLU A 25 -28.49 37.17 -180.66
CA GLU A 25 -28.51 36.67 -179.28
C GLU A 25 -27.72 37.57 -178.33
N ARG A 26 -26.54 38.03 -178.75
CA ARG A 26 -25.74 38.98 -177.96
C ARG A 26 -26.48 40.30 -177.76
N GLU A 27 -27.10 40.85 -178.80
CA GLU A 27 -27.88 42.08 -178.71
C GLU A 27 -29.10 41.93 -177.81
N GLN A 28 -29.77 40.78 -177.86
CA GLN A 28 -30.90 40.49 -177.00
C GLN A 28 -30.46 40.37 -175.54
N LEU A 29 -29.35 39.68 -175.26
CA LEU A 29 -28.76 39.60 -173.93
C LEU A 29 -28.32 40.98 -173.41
N ILE A 30 -27.76 41.82 -174.28
CA ILE A 30 -27.39 43.20 -173.93
C ILE A 30 -28.65 43.99 -173.54
N ARG A 31 -29.76 43.86 -174.27
CA ARG A 31 -31.03 44.53 -173.94
C ARG A 31 -31.64 44.05 -172.62
N ASP A 32 -31.65 42.75 -172.38
CA ASP A 32 -32.20 42.18 -171.15
C ASP A 32 -31.39 42.62 -169.93
N LEU A 33 -30.06 42.59 -170.04
CA LEU A 33 -29.15 43.03 -168.98
C LEU A 33 -29.16 44.56 -168.81
N SER A 34 -29.25 45.31 -169.91
CA SER A 34 -29.45 46.77 -169.91
C SER A 34 -30.68 47.16 -169.12
N THR A 35 -31.80 46.47 -169.37
CA THR A 35 -33.06 46.69 -168.66
C THR A 35 -32.94 46.32 -167.19
N LYS A 36 -32.34 45.15 -166.88
CA LYS A 36 -32.20 44.65 -165.49
C LYS A 36 -31.31 45.55 -164.63
N TYR A 37 -30.21 46.06 -165.18
CA TYR A 37 -29.26 46.92 -164.47
C TYR A 37 -29.43 48.41 -164.81
N GLN A 38 -30.50 48.78 -165.51
CA GLN A 38 -30.87 50.15 -165.88
C GLN A 38 -29.77 50.94 -166.64
N ILE A 39 -29.01 50.25 -167.50
CA ILE A 39 -27.91 50.84 -168.27
C ILE A 39 -28.42 51.42 -169.58
N LYS A 40 -28.74 52.70 -169.63
CA LYS A 40 -29.34 53.35 -170.80
C LYS A 40 -28.42 53.34 -172.04
N GLY A 41 -29.04 53.31 -173.22
CA GLY A 41 -28.38 53.54 -174.52
C GLY A 41 -28.13 52.31 -175.39
N TYR A 42 -28.75 51.16 -175.06
CA TYR A 42 -28.56 49.88 -175.77
C TYR A 42 -29.88 49.24 -176.24
N ASP A 43 -30.96 50.01 -176.29
CA ASP A 43 -32.32 49.52 -176.57
C ASP A 43 -32.69 49.48 -178.07
N TYR A 44 -31.70 49.56 -178.97
CA TYR A 44 -31.88 49.58 -180.43
C TYR A 44 -31.11 48.46 -181.14
N SER A 45 -31.44 48.20 -182.41
CA SER A 45 -30.83 47.18 -183.26
C SER A 45 -30.80 47.64 -184.72
N PRO A 46 -29.75 47.35 -185.51
CA PRO A 46 -28.53 46.62 -185.12
C PRO A 46 -27.61 47.46 -184.21
N LEU A 47 -26.96 46.81 -183.25
CA LEU A 47 -26.07 47.47 -182.28
C LEU A 47 -24.63 47.48 -182.83
N GLU A 48 -23.98 48.64 -182.82
CA GLU A 48 -22.59 48.70 -183.27
C GLU A 48 -21.68 47.85 -182.37
N LYS A 49 -20.64 47.24 -182.94
CA LYS A 49 -19.67 46.42 -182.20
C LYS A 49 -19.02 47.20 -181.04
N GLU A 50 -18.79 48.49 -181.23
CA GLU A 50 -18.25 49.42 -180.23
C GLU A 50 -19.19 49.56 -179.04
N LYS A 51 -20.51 49.67 -179.30
CA LYS A 51 -21.53 49.77 -178.25
C LYS A 51 -21.68 48.47 -177.47
N ALA A 52 -21.60 47.32 -178.12
CA ALA A 52 -21.57 46.04 -177.42
C ALA A 52 -20.33 45.90 -176.50
N SER A 53 -19.17 46.41 -176.94
CA SER A 53 -17.96 46.44 -176.11
C SER A 53 -18.10 47.41 -174.94
N GLU A 54 -18.67 48.59 -175.16
CA GLU A 54 -18.94 49.59 -174.12
C GLU A 54 -19.88 49.03 -173.03
N PHE A 55 -20.93 48.31 -173.44
CA PHE A 55 -21.86 47.65 -172.52
C PHE A 55 -21.15 46.58 -171.67
N ALA A 56 -20.35 45.72 -172.29
CA ALA A 56 -19.59 44.70 -171.60
C ALA A 56 -18.63 45.34 -170.57
N SER A 57 -17.99 46.45 -170.90
CA SER A 57 -17.17 47.20 -169.95
C SER A 57 -17.99 47.76 -168.77
N ARG A 58 -19.18 48.34 -169.03
CA ARG A 58 -20.06 48.88 -167.98
C ARG A 58 -20.59 47.80 -167.04
N ILE A 59 -20.99 46.64 -167.57
CA ILE A 59 -21.44 45.51 -166.74
C ILE A 59 -20.31 44.92 -165.92
N ASN A 60 -19.11 44.76 -166.50
CA ASN A 60 -17.96 44.29 -165.73
C ASN A 60 -17.59 45.27 -164.61
N GLU A 61 -17.71 46.57 -164.85
CA GLU A 61 -17.51 47.60 -163.82
C GLU A 61 -18.57 47.53 -162.71
N LEU A 62 -19.86 47.33 -163.04
CA LEU A 62 -20.92 47.14 -162.04
C LEU A 62 -20.71 45.86 -161.22
N LEU A 63 -20.41 44.73 -161.88
CA LEU A 63 -20.10 43.47 -161.19
C LEU A 63 -18.91 43.62 -160.25
N ARG A 64 -17.88 44.37 -160.67
CA ARG A 64 -16.72 44.66 -159.84
C ARG A 64 -17.10 45.51 -158.61
N ARG A 65 -17.96 46.53 -158.77
CA ARG A 65 -18.46 47.33 -157.64
C ARG A 65 -19.27 46.50 -156.66
N GLU A 66 -20.23 45.71 -157.16
CA GLU A 66 -21.05 44.81 -156.33
C GLU A 66 -20.19 43.78 -155.59
N ALA A 67 -19.17 43.21 -156.25
CA ALA A 67 -18.23 42.30 -155.60
C ALA A 67 -17.44 42.99 -154.47
N ILE A 68 -16.98 44.22 -154.69
CA ILE A 68 -16.28 45.02 -153.66
C ILE A 68 -17.23 45.37 -152.50
N GLU A 69 -18.48 45.75 -152.80
CA GLU A 69 -19.48 46.06 -151.77
C GLU A 69 -19.86 44.83 -150.95
N ALA A 70 -20.04 43.66 -151.59
CA ALA A 70 -20.29 42.40 -150.90
C ALA A 70 -19.11 41.98 -150.01
N GLU A 71 -17.87 42.12 -150.50
CA GLU A 71 -16.66 41.86 -149.73
C GLU A 71 -16.58 42.81 -148.51
N LYS A 72 -16.83 44.10 -148.72
CA LYS A 72 -16.86 45.10 -147.65
C LYS A 72 -17.92 44.78 -146.59
N ILE A 73 -19.15 44.42 -147.00
CA ILE A 73 -20.21 44.03 -146.06
C ILE A 73 -19.80 42.77 -145.29
N GLN A 74 -19.22 41.78 -145.97
CA GLN A 74 -18.76 40.55 -145.33
C GLN A 74 -17.65 40.82 -144.31
N GLU A 75 -16.71 41.70 -144.64
CA GLU A 75 -15.66 42.16 -143.72
C GLU A 75 -16.24 42.90 -142.51
N GLU A 76 -17.20 43.81 -142.72
CA GLU A 76 -17.88 44.54 -141.63
C GLU A 76 -18.66 43.59 -140.71
N VAL A 77 -19.36 42.59 -141.27
CA VAL A 77 -20.08 41.56 -140.49
C VAL A 77 -19.10 40.70 -139.71
N ASN A 78 -17.99 40.28 -140.33
CA ASN A 78 -16.95 39.49 -139.66
C ASN A 78 -16.27 40.30 -138.56
N ALA A 79 -15.98 41.58 -138.78
CA ALA A 79 -15.40 42.48 -137.79
C ALA A 79 -16.34 42.66 -136.59
N LYS A 80 -17.63 42.97 -136.83
CA LYS A 80 -18.64 43.09 -135.76
C LYS A 80 -18.85 41.77 -135.01
N SER A 81 -18.84 40.63 -135.71
CA SER A 81 -18.98 39.32 -135.08
C SER A 81 -17.80 39.01 -134.15
N LYS A 82 -16.56 39.30 -134.58
CA LYS A 82 -15.37 39.18 -133.74
C LYS A 82 -15.46 40.10 -132.52
N GLU A 83 -15.87 41.36 -132.70
CA GLU A 83 -16.05 42.31 -131.61
C GLU A 83 -17.09 41.84 -130.59
N TYR A 84 -18.25 41.34 -131.05
CA TYR A 84 -19.28 40.80 -130.14
C TYR A 84 -18.82 39.54 -129.42
N GLN A 85 -18.09 38.64 -130.09
CA GLN A 85 -17.52 37.45 -129.46
C GLN A 85 -16.49 37.83 -128.39
N GLU A 86 -15.64 38.81 -128.66
CA GLU A 86 -14.65 39.30 -127.70
C GLU A 86 -15.32 39.96 -126.50
N ARG A 87 -16.28 40.87 -126.72
CA ARG A 87 -17.07 41.48 -125.64
C ARG A 87 -17.83 40.44 -124.82
N SER A 88 -18.41 39.43 -125.46
CA SER A 88 -19.11 38.33 -124.78
C SER A 88 -18.16 37.52 -123.90
N ARG A 89 -16.97 37.17 -124.40
CA ARG A 89 -15.93 36.48 -123.60
C ARG A 89 -15.45 37.31 -122.43
N GLN A 90 -15.25 38.62 -122.63
CA GLN A 90 -14.87 39.54 -121.56
C GLN A 90 -15.95 39.61 -120.48
N LEU A 91 -17.22 39.80 -120.87
CA LEU A 91 -18.35 39.82 -119.92
C LEU A 91 -18.51 38.50 -119.16
N HIS A 92 -18.31 37.36 -119.82
CA HIS A 92 -18.34 36.05 -119.15
C HIS A 92 -17.18 35.90 -118.15
N ALA A 93 -15.96 36.30 -118.51
CA ALA A 93 -14.82 36.28 -117.61
C ALA A 93 -15.03 37.20 -116.40
N ASP A 94 -15.58 38.40 -116.61
CA ASP A 94 -15.91 39.34 -115.54
C ASP A 94 -17.00 38.81 -114.61
N LEU A 95 -18.04 38.19 -115.18
CA LEU A 95 -19.13 37.59 -114.41
C LEU A 95 -18.62 36.45 -113.52
N GLU A 96 -17.78 35.56 -114.04
CA GLU A 96 -17.20 34.47 -113.24
C GLU A 96 -16.24 34.99 -112.17
N ARG A 97 -15.42 36.01 -112.50
CA ARG A 97 -14.58 36.71 -111.51
C ARG A 97 -15.42 37.31 -110.38
N LEU A 98 -16.50 38.01 -110.70
CA LEU A 98 -17.38 38.62 -109.71
C LEU A 98 -18.13 37.56 -108.87
N LYS A 99 -18.55 36.44 -109.47
CA LYS A 99 -19.13 35.31 -108.72
C LYS A 99 -18.13 34.70 -107.73
N GLN A 100 -16.89 34.48 -108.16
CA GLN A 100 -15.84 33.95 -107.30
C GLN A 100 -15.52 34.91 -106.15
N MET A 101 -15.41 36.22 -106.44
CA MET A 101 -15.20 37.25 -105.44
C MET A 101 -16.37 37.31 -104.43
N LYS A 102 -17.62 37.25 -104.91
CA LYS A 102 -18.81 37.19 -104.05
C LYS A 102 -18.82 35.95 -103.16
N SER A 103 -18.44 34.79 -103.68
CA SER A 103 -18.32 33.56 -102.91
C SER A 103 -17.24 33.65 -101.83
N SER A 104 -16.06 34.16 -102.19
CA SER A 104 -14.95 34.37 -101.25
C SER A 104 -15.32 35.34 -100.13
N LEU A 105 -15.92 36.49 -100.47
CA LEU A 105 -16.38 37.48 -99.48
C LEU A 105 -17.45 36.90 -98.56
N ARG A 106 -18.39 36.09 -99.08
CA ARG A 106 -19.39 35.39 -98.24
C ARG A 106 -18.71 34.44 -97.26
N SER A 107 -17.73 33.66 -97.70
CA SER A 107 -16.96 32.78 -96.82
C SER A 107 -16.22 33.57 -95.73
N GLN A 108 -15.61 34.70 -96.09
CA GLN A 108 -14.93 35.57 -95.13
C GLN A 108 -15.92 36.16 -94.11
N ILE A 109 -17.09 36.62 -94.55
CA ILE A 109 -18.15 37.11 -93.67
C ILE A 109 -18.56 36.01 -92.68
N THR A 110 -18.80 34.78 -93.15
CA THR A 110 -19.18 33.68 -92.25
C THR A 110 -18.09 33.37 -91.22
N THR A 111 -16.81 33.35 -91.63
CA THR A 111 -15.69 33.13 -90.71
C THR A 111 -15.54 34.26 -89.69
N LEU A 112 -15.70 35.51 -90.12
CA LEU A 112 -15.66 36.64 -89.20
C LEU A 112 -16.83 36.61 -88.22
N GLN A 113 -18.03 36.24 -88.66
CA GLN A 113 -19.19 36.08 -87.78
C GLN A 113 -18.98 34.98 -86.74
N THR A 114 -18.40 33.83 -87.11
CA THR A 114 -18.08 32.77 -86.13
C THR A 114 -17.01 33.22 -85.14
N ASN A 115 -16.01 33.98 -85.59
CA ASN A 115 -14.96 34.50 -84.71
C ASN A 115 -15.51 35.56 -83.75
N ILE A 116 -16.39 36.45 -84.22
CA ILE A 116 -17.08 37.44 -83.37
C ILE A 116 -17.88 36.72 -82.28
N ALA A 117 -18.72 35.75 -82.64
CA ALA A 117 -19.52 35.01 -81.67
C ALA A 117 -18.64 34.26 -80.64
N SER A 118 -17.52 33.67 -81.08
CA SER A 118 -16.56 33.03 -80.17
C SER A 118 -15.91 34.03 -79.23
N ASN A 119 -15.50 35.20 -79.72
CA ASN A 119 -14.86 36.23 -78.92
C ASN A 119 -15.83 36.89 -77.93
N GLU A 120 -17.10 37.10 -78.33
CA GLU A 120 -18.16 37.56 -77.43
C GLU A 120 -18.39 36.56 -76.30
N SER A 121 -18.48 35.26 -76.61
CA SER A 121 -18.61 34.22 -75.58
C SER A 121 -17.42 34.19 -74.61
N GLN A 122 -16.20 34.37 -75.11
CA GLN A 122 -15.01 34.47 -74.25
C GLN A 122 -15.01 35.73 -73.39
N LEU A 123 -15.49 36.85 -73.92
CA LEU A 123 -15.62 38.11 -73.19
C LEU A 123 -16.63 37.97 -72.04
N ASP A 124 -17.80 37.38 -72.31
CA ASP A 124 -18.83 37.12 -71.30
C ASP A 124 -18.33 36.20 -70.18
N ALA A 125 -17.58 35.15 -70.54
CA ALA A 125 -16.92 34.28 -69.56
C ALA A 125 -15.90 35.05 -68.70
N SER A 126 -15.08 35.92 -69.32
CA SER A 126 -14.12 36.76 -68.59
C SER A 126 -14.79 37.75 -67.64
N GLN A 127 -15.92 38.35 -68.04
CA GLN A 127 -16.69 39.23 -67.16
C GLN A 127 -17.26 38.48 -65.96
N THR A 128 -17.74 37.25 -66.16
CA THR A 128 -18.23 36.38 -65.08
C THR A 128 -17.13 36.07 -64.06
N ILE A 129 -15.92 35.70 -64.53
CA ILE A 129 -14.76 35.44 -63.67
C ILE A 129 -14.39 36.69 -62.84
N ASN A 130 -14.45 37.89 -63.42
CA ASN A 130 -14.18 39.12 -62.69
C ASN A 130 -15.21 39.39 -61.57
N ALA A 131 -16.49 39.04 -61.80
CA ALA A 131 -17.53 39.15 -60.78
C ALA A 131 -17.28 38.15 -59.64
N GLU A 132 -16.93 36.91 -59.96
CA GLU A 132 -16.56 35.89 -58.97
C GLU A 132 -15.34 36.30 -58.14
N LEU A 133 -14.31 36.85 -58.79
CA LEU A 133 -13.11 37.34 -58.11
C LEU A 133 -13.42 38.48 -57.14
N ARG A 134 -14.31 39.40 -57.50
CA ARG A 134 -14.77 40.47 -56.60
C ARG A 134 -15.57 39.90 -55.42
N SER A 135 -16.41 38.90 -55.65
CA SER A 135 -17.14 38.22 -54.57
C SER A 135 -16.17 37.55 -53.61
N LEU A 136 -15.20 36.79 -54.12
CA LEU A 136 -14.17 36.13 -53.31
C LEU A 136 -13.30 37.11 -52.52
N ALA A 137 -12.94 38.25 -53.12
CA ALA A 137 -12.19 39.30 -52.42
C ALA A 137 -13.00 39.87 -51.24
N THR A 138 -14.30 40.11 -51.44
CA THR A 138 -15.20 40.58 -50.38
C THR A 138 -15.32 39.54 -49.27
N ASP A 139 -15.52 38.26 -49.62
CA ASP A 139 -15.56 37.16 -48.66
C ASP A 139 -14.26 37.06 -47.85
N MET A 140 -13.10 37.18 -48.50
CA MET A 140 -11.80 37.15 -47.84
C MET A 140 -11.67 38.27 -46.81
N ASP A 141 -12.09 39.48 -47.14
CA ASP A 141 -12.00 40.62 -46.23
C ASP A 141 -12.98 40.50 -45.06
N ASP A 142 -14.20 39.97 -45.28
CA ASP A 142 -15.15 39.63 -44.22
C ASP A 142 -14.59 38.57 -43.25
N LYS A 143 -13.93 37.52 -43.79
CA LYS A 143 -13.30 36.49 -42.96
C LYS A 143 -12.12 37.05 -42.16
N LYS A 144 -11.30 37.94 -42.74
CA LYS A 144 -10.22 38.63 -42.01
C LYS A 144 -10.78 39.49 -40.89
N ALA A 145 -11.80 40.30 -41.16
CA ALA A 145 -12.44 41.15 -40.16
C ALA A 145 -13.02 40.32 -38.99
N ARG A 146 -13.67 39.19 -39.30
CA ARG A 146 -14.17 38.26 -38.27
C ARG A 146 -13.03 37.64 -37.45
N LEU A 147 -11.94 37.25 -38.09
CA LEU A 147 -10.78 36.67 -37.43
C LEU A 147 -10.10 37.69 -36.50
N ASP A 148 -9.96 38.94 -36.93
CA ASP A 148 -9.39 40.01 -36.12
C ASP A 148 -10.29 40.36 -34.94
N LYS A 149 -11.62 40.37 -35.13
CA LYS A 149 -12.59 40.52 -34.04
C LYS A 149 -12.41 39.41 -32.98
N VAL A 150 -12.35 38.15 -33.40
CA VAL A 150 -12.16 37.02 -32.46
C VAL A 150 -10.81 37.12 -31.74
N LYS A 151 -9.73 37.50 -32.45
CA LYS A 151 -8.42 37.76 -31.81
C LYS A 151 -8.48 38.88 -30.78
N ALA A 152 -9.20 39.96 -31.08
CA ALA A 152 -9.40 41.07 -30.15
C ALA A 152 -10.21 40.64 -28.92
N GLU A 153 -11.28 39.86 -29.11
CA GLU A 153 -12.08 39.29 -28.02
C GLU A 153 -11.24 38.36 -27.12
N ILE A 154 -10.43 37.47 -27.70
CA ILE A 154 -9.53 36.59 -26.94
C ILE A 154 -8.53 37.40 -26.11
N LYS A 155 -7.91 38.43 -26.71
CA LYS A 155 -6.99 39.32 -26.00
C LYS A 155 -7.70 40.12 -24.90
N SER A 156 -8.88 40.68 -25.20
CA SER A 156 -9.66 41.49 -24.27
C SER A 156 -10.18 40.71 -23.08
N ASN A 157 -10.49 39.43 -23.26
CA ASN A 157 -11.03 38.59 -22.18
C ASN A 157 -9.97 38.09 -21.20
N SER A 158 -8.68 38.34 -21.49
CA SER A 158 -7.52 38.00 -20.68
C SER A 158 -7.66 36.66 -19.93
N TYR A 159 -8.06 35.62 -20.67
CA TYR A 159 -8.35 34.30 -20.08
C TYR A 159 -7.18 33.75 -19.28
N ASP A 160 -5.94 33.99 -19.73
CA ASP A 160 -4.72 33.56 -19.04
C ASP A 160 -4.56 34.24 -17.67
N GLU A 161 -4.88 35.54 -17.57
CA GLU A 161 -4.84 36.28 -16.29
C GLU A 161 -5.91 35.75 -15.33
N ARG A 162 -7.13 35.52 -15.84
CA ARG A 162 -8.23 34.96 -15.03
C ARG A 162 -7.91 33.55 -14.55
N ILE A 163 -7.29 32.72 -15.40
CA ILE A 163 -6.82 31.39 -15.02
C ILE A 163 -5.77 31.51 -13.92
N ALA A 164 -4.75 32.37 -14.10
CA ALA A 164 -3.71 32.59 -13.11
C ALA A 164 -4.26 33.07 -11.76
N GLU A 165 -5.22 34.01 -11.76
CA GLU A 165 -5.91 34.49 -10.57
C GLU A 165 -6.66 33.35 -9.85
N LYS A 166 -7.43 32.54 -10.60
CA LYS A 166 -8.15 31.40 -10.01
C LYS A 166 -7.19 30.34 -9.48
N THR A 167 -6.09 30.05 -10.18
CA THR A 167 -5.06 29.12 -9.70
C THR A 167 -4.40 29.62 -8.42
N ALA A 168 -4.09 30.92 -8.31
CA ALA A 168 -3.56 31.51 -7.09
C ALA A 168 -4.56 31.41 -5.93
N LYS A 169 -5.85 31.67 -6.19
CA LYS A 169 -6.91 31.51 -5.20
C LYS A 169 -7.07 30.06 -4.74
N VAL A 170 -6.98 29.08 -5.65
CA VAL A 170 -7.02 27.65 -5.30
C VAL A 170 -5.87 27.31 -4.35
N ARG A 171 -4.63 27.71 -4.67
CA ARG A 171 -3.47 27.46 -3.80
C ARG A 171 -3.64 28.06 -2.41
N SER A 172 -4.09 29.31 -2.33
CA SER A 172 -4.34 29.98 -1.05
C SER A 172 -5.40 29.26 -0.21
N MET A 173 -6.47 28.77 -0.84
CA MET A 173 -7.52 28.00 -0.14
C MET A 173 -7.02 26.62 0.31
N GLU A 174 -6.14 25.98 -0.45
CA GLU A 174 -5.50 24.72 -0.06
C GLU A 174 -4.57 24.89 1.14
N GLU A 175 -3.74 25.95 1.15
CA GLU A 175 -2.90 26.31 2.29
C GLU A 175 -3.74 26.57 3.56
N GLN A 176 -4.85 27.31 3.43
CA GLN A 176 -5.79 27.53 4.55
C GLN A 176 -6.41 26.23 5.05
N LYS A 177 -6.84 25.34 4.13
CA LYS A 177 -7.39 24.04 4.48
C LYS A 177 -6.38 23.20 5.25
N ASP A 178 -5.12 23.20 4.81
CA ASP A 178 -4.06 22.42 5.45
C ASP A 178 -3.69 22.99 6.83
N ALA A 179 -3.65 24.32 6.98
CA ALA A 179 -3.49 24.99 8.27
C ALA A 179 -4.63 24.63 9.25
N LEU A 180 -5.89 24.75 8.82
CA LEU A 180 -7.06 24.40 9.64
C LEU A 180 -7.07 22.91 10.01
N ASN A 181 -6.63 22.02 9.12
CA ASN A 181 -6.51 20.60 9.43
C ASN A 181 -5.42 20.31 10.47
N GLN A 182 -4.31 21.04 10.44
CA GLN A 182 -3.27 20.94 11.47
C GLN A 182 -3.80 21.44 12.82
N GLU A 183 -4.52 22.55 12.85
CA GLU A 183 -5.17 23.07 14.06
C GLU A 183 -6.20 22.07 14.61
N LEU A 184 -7.05 21.50 13.76
CA LEU A 184 -8.04 20.50 14.18
C LEU A 184 -7.39 19.27 14.81
N ARG A 185 -6.28 18.78 14.25
CA ARG A 185 -5.51 17.66 14.83
C ARG A 185 -4.91 18.04 16.18
N SER A 186 -4.35 19.25 16.30
CA SER A 186 -3.79 19.76 17.55
C SER A 186 -4.86 19.88 18.64
N LEU A 187 -6.01 20.49 18.32
CA LEU A 187 -7.14 20.62 19.22
C LEU A 187 -7.72 19.25 19.64
N SER A 188 -7.81 18.30 18.71
CA SER A 188 -8.25 16.93 19.02
C SER A 188 -7.30 16.23 19.99
N LEU A 189 -5.98 16.37 19.80
CA LEU A 189 -4.98 15.83 20.72
C LEU A 189 -5.08 16.49 22.11
N GLN A 190 -5.27 17.82 22.15
CA GLN A 190 -5.48 18.55 23.41
C GLN A 190 -6.75 18.09 24.13
N ALA A 191 -7.84 17.83 23.40
CA ALA A 191 -9.07 17.29 23.96
C ALA A 191 -8.87 15.89 24.54
N ASP A 192 -8.18 14.98 23.84
CA ASP A 192 -7.86 13.64 24.37
C ASP A 192 -6.98 13.72 25.62
N MET A 193 -5.97 14.59 25.63
CA MET A 193 -5.12 14.80 26.82
C MET A 193 -5.92 15.32 28.01
N ARG A 194 -6.87 16.25 27.80
CA ARG A 194 -7.75 16.75 28.87
C ARG A 194 -8.68 15.64 29.38
N ALA A 195 -9.30 14.88 28.49
CA ALA A 195 -10.16 13.76 28.89
C ALA A 195 -9.39 12.72 29.71
N ARG A 196 -8.16 12.35 29.29
CA ARG A 196 -7.30 11.45 30.07
C ARG A 196 -6.92 12.02 31.43
N LEU A 197 -6.60 13.31 31.50
CA LEU A 197 -6.29 13.99 32.76
C LEU A 197 -7.48 13.97 33.72
N ASP A 198 -8.70 14.22 33.22
CA ASP A 198 -9.91 14.21 34.03
C ASP A 198 -10.23 12.80 34.55
N ILE A 199 -10.06 11.76 33.73
CA ILE A 199 -10.15 10.35 34.17
C ILE A 199 -9.13 10.09 35.28
N LYS A 200 -7.86 10.49 35.10
CA LYS A 200 -6.81 10.27 36.12
C LYS A 200 -7.08 11.03 37.41
N ARG A 201 -7.62 12.24 37.35
CA ARG A 201 -8.06 13.01 38.52
C ARG A 201 -9.22 12.33 39.24
N ALA A 202 -10.20 11.82 38.50
CA ALA A 202 -11.32 11.07 39.07
C ALA A 202 -10.84 9.78 39.75
N GLU A 203 -9.96 9.00 39.09
CA GLU A 203 -9.33 7.81 39.66
C GLU A 203 -8.53 8.15 40.93
N HIS A 204 -7.71 9.19 40.90
CA HIS A 204 -6.93 9.63 42.06
C HIS A 204 -7.86 9.99 43.22
N LYS A 205 -8.87 10.84 42.98
CA LYS A 205 -9.86 11.23 44.01
C LYS A 205 -10.58 10.01 44.58
N SER A 206 -10.99 9.06 43.73
CA SER A 206 -11.63 7.81 44.15
C SER A 206 -10.71 7.00 45.07
N LYS A 207 -9.48 6.73 44.64
CA LYS A 207 -8.47 6.00 45.42
C LYS A 207 -8.09 6.70 46.73
N THR A 208 -7.98 8.02 46.73
CA THR A 208 -7.74 8.80 47.96
C THR A 208 -8.90 8.65 48.95
N THR A 209 -10.14 8.67 48.44
CA THR A 209 -11.34 8.49 49.27
C THR A 209 -11.42 7.07 49.81
N GLU A 210 -11.14 6.07 48.97
CA GLU A 210 -11.08 4.66 49.36
C GLU A 210 -10.01 4.41 50.43
N ALA A 211 -8.78 4.90 50.23
CA ALA A 211 -7.71 4.81 51.21
C ALA A 211 -8.09 5.47 52.55
N ARG A 212 -8.74 6.64 52.50
CA ARG A 212 -9.25 7.32 53.70
C ARG A 212 -10.31 6.49 54.41
N ASN A 213 -11.28 5.93 53.67
CA ASN A 213 -12.32 5.08 54.25
C ASN A 213 -11.75 3.82 54.90
N ILE A 214 -10.76 3.18 54.27
CA ILE A 214 -10.06 2.02 54.84
C ILE A 214 -9.33 2.41 56.13
N LEU A 215 -8.58 3.52 56.11
CA LEU A 215 -7.92 4.02 57.30
C LEU A 215 -8.92 4.31 58.41
N ASP A 216 -10.00 5.04 58.14
CA ASP A 216 -11.03 5.37 59.12
C ASP A 216 -11.72 4.12 59.69
N ALA A 217 -12.02 3.12 58.85
CA ALA A 217 -12.64 1.85 59.27
C ALA A 217 -11.73 1.02 60.20
N HIS A 218 -10.42 1.05 59.96
CA HIS A 218 -9.46 0.28 60.75
C HIS A 218 -8.76 1.09 61.86
N ASN A 219 -8.96 2.41 61.90
CA ASN A 219 -8.29 3.31 62.84
C ASN A 219 -8.55 2.94 64.30
N ALA A 220 -9.77 2.53 64.65
CA ALA A 220 -10.09 2.11 66.02
C ALA A 220 -9.25 0.91 66.49
N LYS A 221 -9.10 -0.10 65.62
CA LYS A 221 -8.26 -1.28 65.91
C LYS A 221 -6.77 -0.90 65.94
N PHE A 222 -6.35 -0.05 65.01
CA PHE A 222 -4.98 0.44 64.95
C PHE A 222 -4.58 1.21 66.20
N ARG A 223 -5.43 2.14 66.65
CA ARG A 223 -5.24 2.92 67.88
C ARG A 223 -5.23 2.03 69.12
N ALA A 224 -6.08 1.00 69.17
CA ALA A 224 -6.09 0.06 70.29
C ALA A 224 -4.78 -0.74 70.42
N LEU A 225 -4.11 -1.05 69.29
CA LEU A 225 -2.84 -1.79 69.29
C LEU A 225 -1.62 -0.89 69.47
N THR A 226 -1.61 0.29 68.83
CA THR A 226 -0.40 1.14 68.74
C THR A 226 -0.44 2.39 69.61
N GLY A 227 -1.62 2.77 70.11
CA GLY A 227 -1.84 4.00 70.88
C GLY A 227 -1.84 5.29 70.04
N VAL A 228 -1.65 5.20 68.72
CA VAL A 228 -1.56 6.36 67.81
C VAL A 228 -2.62 6.25 66.72
N ASP A 229 -3.04 7.38 66.15
CA ASP A 229 -3.97 7.42 65.03
C ASP A 229 -3.32 6.94 63.74
N ALA A 230 -4.06 6.14 62.97
CA ALA A 230 -3.64 5.64 61.67
C ALA A 230 -3.55 6.79 60.65
N ASN A 231 -2.34 7.07 60.18
CA ASN A 231 -2.11 7.98 59.06
C ASN A 231 -1.22 7.27 58.02
N ALA A 232 -1.59 7.38 56.74
CA ALA A 232 -0.92 6.72 55.63
C ALA A 232 0.60 6.88 55.62
N GLY A 233 1.13 8.02 56.10
CA GLY A 233 2.57 8.28 56.14
C GLY A 233 3.31 7.76 57.37
N ASN A 234 2.62 7.40 58.46
CA ASN A 234 3.27 7.06 59.75
C ASN A 234 2.86 5.69 60.31
N MET A 235 1.87 5.04 59.70
CA MET A 235 1.27 3.79 60.19
C MET A 235 2.29 2.65 60.26
N GLU A 236 3.18 2.56 59.26
CA GLU A 236 4.23 1.55 59.18
C GLU A 236 5.22 1.66 60.35
N HIS A 237 5.74 2.87 60.60
CA HIS A 237 6.65 3.12 61.72
C HIS A 237 6.00 2.88 63.09
N ALA A 238 4.71 3.20 63.24
CA ALA A 238 4.00 2.95 64.49
C ALA A 238 3.79 1.44 64.75
N ILE A 239 3.53 0.63 63.72
CA ILE A 239 3.46 -0.84 63.83
C ILE A 239 4.82 -1.41 64.19
N GLU A 240 5.88 -1.00 63.49
CA GLU A 240 7.23 -1.50 63.71
C GLU A 240 7.71 -1.24 65.13
N ARG A 241 7.45 -0.04 65.67
CA ARG A 241 7.75 0.31 67.06
C ARG A 241 7.07 -0.62 68.05
N VAL A 242 5.76 -0.81 67.91
CA VAL A 242 4.95 -1.62 68.83
C VAL A 242 5.32 -3.09 68.74
N SER A 243 5.58 -3.61 67.53
CA SER A 243 6.07 -4.97 67.32
C SER A 243 7.38 -5.18 68.07
N THR A 244 8.35 -4.27 67.89
CA THR A 244 9.65 -4.36 68.56
C THR A 244 9.53 -4.30 70.08
N GLU A 245 8.61 -3.48 70.61
CA GLU A 245 8.34 -3.39 72.04
C GLU A 245 7.72 -4.68 72.59
N LYS A 246 6.74 -5.26 71.89
CA LYS A 246 6.11 -6.53 72.28
C LYS A 246 7.06 -7.72 72.17
N ASP A 247 7.93 -7.76 71.16
CA ASP A 247 8.94 -8.81 71.03
C ASP A 247 9.92 -8.78 72.21
N ARG A 248 10.30 -7.58 72.67
CA ARG A 248 11.12 -7.42 73.89
C ARG A 248 10.37 -7.88 75.13
N GLU A 249 9.11 -7.48 75.30
CA GLU A 249 8.28 -7.90 76.44
C GLU A 249 8.08 -9.42 76.49
N ILE A 250 7.85 -10.05 75.34
CA ILE A 250 7.76 -11.52 75.22
C ILE A 250 9.09 -12.16 75.64
N THR A 251 10.21 -11.68 75.11
CA THR A 251 11.55 -12.19 75.46
C THR A 251 11.81 -12.08 76.97
N ASP A 252 11.45 -10.96 77.59
CA ASP A 252 11.62 -10.75 79.03
C ASP A 252 10.71 -11.69 79.85
N LEU A 253 9.45 -11.85 79.46
CA LEU A 253 8.51 -12.77 80.12
C LEU A 253 8.93 -14.24 79.97
N GLU A 254 9.44 -14.63 78.79
CA GLU A 254 10.00 -15.97 78.57
C GLU A 254 11.23 -16.20 79.46
N ASN A 255 12.13 -15.22 79.58
CA ASN A 255 13.27 -15.29 80.48
C ASN A 255 12.86 -15.41 81.95
N GLN A 256 11.85 -14.64 82.38
CA GLN A 256 11.29 -14.73 83.74
C GLN A 256 10.65 -16.09 83.99
N SER A 257 9.84 -16.59 83.05
CA SER A 257 9.21 -17.91 83.12
C SER A 257 10.25 -19.02 83.19
N ASN A 258 11.29 -18.96 82.35
CA ASN A 258 12.40 -19.92 82.36
C ASN A 258 13.16 -19.90 83.69
N THR A 259 13.35 -18.72 84.28
CA THR A 259 14.00 -18.57 85.59
C THR A 259 13.13 -19.15 86.71
N ALA A 260 11.86 -18.77 86.76
CA ALA A 260 10.90 -19.31 87.72
C ALA A 260 10.76 -20.84 87.62
N ASN A 261 10.82 -21.39 86.40
CA ASN A 261 10.77 -22.84 86.19
C ASN A 261 12.06 -23.54 86.67
N ARG A 262 13.23 -22.92 86.49
CA ARG A 262 14.50 -23.40 87.07
C ARG A 262 14.45 -23.38 88.59
N ASP A 263 13.97 -22.29 89.19
CA ASP A 263 13.83 -22.13 90.63
C ASP A 263 12.85 -23.17 91.21
N LEU A 264 11.73 -23.41 90.52
CA LEU A 264 10.76 -24.44 90.88
C LEU A 264 11.40 -25.84 90.86
N HIS A 265 12.14 -26.17 89.80
CA HIS A 265 12.86 -27.45 89.72
C HIS A 265 13.90 -27.59 90.84
N GLN A 266 14.68 -26.54 91.11
CA GLN A 266 15.65 -26.55 92.21
C GLN A 266 14.97 -26.73 93.57
N ALA A 267 13.85 -26.04 93.81
CA ALA A 267 13.06 -26.19 95.03
C ALA A 267 12.47 -27.61 95.16
N GLN A 268 11.95 -28.18 94.07
CA GLN A 268 11.45 -29.57 94.04
C GLN A 268 12.56 -30.59 94.33
N SER A 269 13.75 -30.42 93.74
CA SER A 269 14.91 -31.25 94.02
C SER A 269 15.39 -31.12 95.47
N THR A 270 15.39 -29.90 96.01
CA THR A 270 15.76 -29.67 97.42
C THR A 270 14.73 -30.28 98.36
N LEU A 271 13.44 -30.11 98.08
CA LEU A 271 12.36 -30.71 98.86
C LEU A 271 12.42 -32.24 98.83
N SER A 272 12.67 -32.85 97.68
CA SER A 272 12.81 -34.30 97.57
C SER A 272 14.04 -34.80 98.33
N ALA A 273 15.18 -34.10 98.23
CA ALA A 273 16.38 -34.39 99.01
C ALA A 273 16.14 -34.28 100.53
N SER A 274 15.51 -33.19 100.99
CA SER A 274 15.16 -33.00 102.41
C SER A 274 14.17 -34.05 102.91
N LYS A 275 13.16 -34.44 102.11
CA LYS A 275 12.26 -35.55 102.45
C LYS A 275 13.02 -36.87 102.63
N VAL A 276 13.97 -37.17 101.75
CA VAL A 276 14.83 -38.35 101.87
C VAL A 276 15.67 -38.25 103.15
N GLN A 277 16.33 -37.12 103.42
CA GLN A 277 17.11 -36.92 104.64
C GLN A 277 16.28 -37.08 105.92
N VAL A 278 15.08 -36.50 105.98
CA VAL A 278 14.16 -36.66 107.11
C VAL A 278 13.82 -38.13 107.32
N LYS A 279 13.51 -38.86 106.24
CA LYS A 279 13.24 -40.30 106.32
C LYS A 279 14.46 -41.08 106.84
N THR A 280 15.65 -40.81 106.30
CA THR A 280 16.90 -41.45 106.76
C THR A 280 17.19 -41.15 108.24
N LYS A 281 16.98 -39.90 108.69
CA LYS A 281 17.17 -39.52 110.10
C LYS A 281 16.12 -40.15 111.01
N GLN A 282 14.87 -40.28 110.57
CA GLN A 282 13.84 -41.01 111.30
C GLN A 282 14.18 -42.50 111.42
N ASP A 283 14.68 -43.11 110.35
CA ASP A 283 15.13 -44.50 110.36
C ASP A 283 16.37 -44.69 111.26
N GLU A 284 17.34 -43.76 111.23
CA GLU A 284 18.49 -43.73 112.15
C GLU A 284 18.04 -43.63 113.61
N ILE A 285 17.15 -42.69 113.95
CA ILE A 285 16.60 -42.53 115.30
C ILE A 285 15.91 -43.82 115.75
N ARG A 286 15.10 -44.43 114.87
CA ARG A 286 14.42 -45.69 115.18
C ARG A 286 15.42 -46.81 115.47
N SER A 287 16.47 -46.92 114.65
CA SER A 287 17.53 -47.90 114.85
C SER A 287 18.34 -47.68 116.14
N LEU A 288 18.62 -46.42 116.49
CA LEU A 288 19.31 -46.06 117.73
C LEU A 288 18.41 -46.31 118.95
N HIS A 289 17.13 -46.01 118.84
CA HIS A 289 16.14 -46.31 119.87
C HIS A 289 16.04 -47.82 120.11
N GLU A 290 15.96 -48.64 119.05
CA GLU A 290 15.99 -50.10 119.16
C GLU A 290 17.30 -50.63 119.79
N ARG A 291 18.45 -50.04 119.47
CA ARG A 291 19.73 -50.42 120.08
C ARG A 291 19.80 -50.05 121.57
N ILE A 292 19.31 -48.88 121.95
CA ILE A 292 19.23 -48.45 123.35
C ILE A 292 18.25 -49.36 124.12
N GLN A 293 17.10 -49.66 123.54
CA GLN A 293 16.11 -50.57 124.12
C GLN A 293 16.66 -51.98 124.31
N LYS A 294 17.44 -52.51 123.34
CA LYS A 294 18.11 -53.82 123.47
C LYS A 294 19.26 -53.83 124.47
N GLY A 295 19.93 -52.70 124.68
CA GLY A 295 21.02 -52.58 125.67
C GLY A 295 20.53 -52.35 127.10
N LEU A 296 19.31 -51.83 127.25
CA LEU A 296 18.57 -51.80 128.51
C LEU A 296 17.73 -53.07 128.58
N ASP A 297 18.34 -54.21 128.94
CA ASP A 297 17.58 -55.37 129.43
C ASP A 297 16.59 -54.84 130.47
N GLY A 298 15.29 -55.05 130.26
CA GLY A 298 14.16 -54.21 130.70
C GLY A 298 13.95 -53.91 132.19
N GLU A 299 14.97 -54.08 133.02
CA GLU A 299 15.03 -53.77 134.45
C GLU A 299 15.51 -52.33 134.75
N PHE A 300 16.04 -51.59 133.77
CA PHE A 300 16.55 -50.23 133.99
C PHE A 300 15.67 -49.13 133.37
N THR A 301 15.18 -48.22 134.21
CA THR A 301 14.29 -47.11 133.80
C THR A 301 15.02 -45.96 133.09
N SER A 302 16.35 -45.92 133.13
CA SER A 302 17.15 -44.97 132.33
C SER A 302 18.57 -45.47 132.08
N VAL A 303 19.19 -45.01 130.98
CA VAL A 303 20.61 -45.31 130.65
C VAL A 303 21.55 -44.87 131.76
N ALA A 304 21.25 -43.75 132.44
CA ALA A 304 22.07 -43.25 133.54
C ALA A 304 22.03 -44.18 134.76
N ALA A 305 20.89 -44.81 135.06
CA ALA A 305 20.77 -45.78 136.13
C ALA A 305 21.57 -47.06 135.82
N GLY A 306 21.43 -47.60 134.61
CA GLY A 306 22.17 -48.79 134.18
C GLY A 306 23.70 -48.62 134.20
N LEU A 307 24.21 -47.42 133.89
CA LEU A 307 25.66 -47.15 133.86
C LEU A 307 26.30 -47.09 135.25
N VAL A 308 25.54 -46.73 136.29
CA VAL A 308 26.03 -46.62 137.68
C VAL A 308 25.96 -47.97 138.39
N GLU A 309 24.95 -48.78 138.08
CA GLU A 309 24.67 -50.01 138.81
C GLU A 309 25.45 -51.22 138.26
N ALA A 310 25.71 -51.25 136.94
CA ALA A 310 26.54 -52.29 136.31
C ALA A 310 27.93 -52.46 136.96
N PRO A 311 28.74 -51.40 137.22
CA PRO A 311 30.04 -51.57 137.88
C PRO A 311 29.93 -51.96 139.35
N VAL A 312 28.84 -51.60 140.03
CA VAL A 312 28.57 -52.01 141.41
C VAL A 312 28.30 -53.51 141.46
N GLN A 313 27.40 -54.02 140.62
CA GLN A 313 27.11 -55.46 140.53
C GLN A 313 28.35 -56.29 140.14
N LEU A 314 29.18 -55.75 139.25
CA LEU A 314 30.42 -56.41 138.82
C LEU A 314 31.46 -56.49 139.96
N ASN A 315 31.51 -55.48 140.84
CA ASN A 315 32.43 -55.46 141.97
C ASN A 315 31.95 -56.37 143.12
N THR A 316 30.66 -56.41 143.44
CA THR A 316 30.11 -57.36 144.43
C THR A 316 30.34 -58.80 144.01
N LEU A 317 30.09 -59.13 142.74
CA LEU A 317 30.35 -60.49 142.23
C LEU A 317 31.83 -60.88 142.30
N LYS A 318 32.75 -59.92 142.14
CA LYS A 318 34.20 -60.17 142.29
C LYS A 318 34.62 -60.37 143.75
N GLU A 319 34.06 -59.61 144.68
CA GLU A 319 34.35 -59.76 146.12
C GLU A 319 33.85 -61.11 146.66
N ASP A 320 32.64 -61.51 146.27
CA ASP A 320 32.06 -62.80 146.66
C ASP A 320 32.91 -63.98 146.16
N PHE A 321 33.39 -63.90 144.91
CA PHE A 321 34.27 -64.93 144.36
C PHE A 321 35.63 -65.01 145.08
N GLY A 322 36.18 -63.85 145.49
CA GLY A 322 37.43 -63.76 146.23
C GLY A 322 37.34 -64.38 147.64
N SER A 323 36.27 -64.09 148.37
CA SER A 323 36.11 -64.57 149.76
C SER A 323 35.96 -66.10 149.84
N MET A 324 35.19 -66.68 148.91
CA MET A 324 34.88 -68.12 148.92
C MET A 324 36.06 -68.98 148.46
N SER A 325 36.91 -68.49 147.56
CA SER A 325 38.15 -69.19 147.17
C SER A 325 39.10 -69.39 148.35
N ALA A 326 39.17 -68.42 149.27
CA ALA A 326 40.02 -68.48 150.46
C ALA A 326 39.48 -69.49 151.48
N THR A 327 38.16 -69.54 151.72
CA THR A 327 37.56 -70.45 152.71
C THR A 327 37.71 -71.92 152.30
N SER A 328 37.58 -72.22 151.00
CA SER A 328 37.73 -73.59 150.47
C SER A 328 39.12 -74.18 150.78
N LYS A 329 40.19 -73.39 150.61
CA LYS A 329 41.58 -73.80 150.88
C LYS A 329 41.86 -74.11 152.36
N VAL A 330 41.20 -73.42 153.29
CA VAL A 330 41.37 -73.65 154.74
C VAL A 330 40.82 -75.01 155.15
N TRP A 331 39.66 -75.41 154.63
CA TRP A 331 39.05 -76.70 154.95
C TRP A 331 39.84 -77.89 154.40
N GLU A 332 40.42 -77.76 153.20
CA GLU A 332 41.34 -78.79 152.66
C GLU A 332 42.57 -79.00 153.56
N MET A 333 43.09 -77.92 154.16
CA MET A 333 44.25 -77.99 155.05
C MET A 333 43.96 -78.77 156.35
N PHE A 334 42.76 -78.61 156.93
CA PHE A 334 42.33 -79.37 158.10
C PHE A 334 42.21 -80.87 157.80
N LEU A 335 41.65 -81.21 156.65
CA LEU A 335 41.52 -82.58 156.15
C LEU A 335 42.88 -83.27 156.00
N ARG A 336 43.85 -82.55 155.42
CA ARG A 336 45.21 -83.08 155.22
C ARG A 336 45.92 -83.37 156.54
N THR A 337 45.73 -82.51 157.54
CA THR A 337 46.46 -82.67 158.81
C THR A 337 45.86 -83.76 159.70
N GLY A 338 44.54 -83.90 159.72
CA GLY A 338 43.87 -84.97 160.47
C GLY A 338 44.31 -86.37 160.04
N ARG A 339 44.48 -86.58 158.72
CA ARG A 339 44.96 -87.85 158.15
C ARG A 339 46.37 -88.23 158.53
N THR A 340 47.29 -87.27 158.42
CA THR A 340 48.72 -87.54 158.47
C THR A 340 49.27 -87.66 159.88
N ARG A 341 48.75 -86.85 160.82
CA ARG A 341 49.27 -86.82 162.19
C ARG A 341 48.33 -87.46 163.21
N LYS A 342 47.18 -88.00 162.77
CA LYS A 342 46.09 -88.50 163.62
C LYS A 342 45.78 -87.54 164.80
N VAL A 343 45.84 -86.24 164.52
CA VAL A 343 45.48 -85.17 165.45
C VAL A 343 44.59 -84.15 164.76
N CYS A 344 43.57 -83.68 165.47
CA CYS A 344 42.76 -82.57 164.99
C CYS A 344 43.59 -81.28 165.07
N LYS A 345 43.78 -80.55 163.97
CA LYS A 345 44.57 -79.30 163.98
C LYS A 345 43.93 -78.17 164.79
N GLY A 346 42.60 -78.19 164.93
CA GLY A 346 41.87 -77.16 165.68
C GLY A 346 42.05 -77.26 167.20
N CYS A 347 42.24 -78.46 167.73
CA CYS A 347 42.35 -78.68 169.18
C CYS A 347 43.54 -79.56 169.61
N ASN A 348 44.39 -79.99 168.67
CA ASN A 348 45.56 -80.86 168.86
C ASN A 348 45.32 -82.19 169.60
N ARG A 349 44.06 -82.59 169.75
CA ARG A 349 43.70 -83.86 170.39
C ARG A 349 44.04 -85.04 169.47
N GLY A 350 44.65 -86.08 170.03
CA GLY A 350 44.91 -87.35 169.36
C GLY A 350 43.61 -88.09 169.03
N LEU A 351 43.43 -88.46 167.77
CA LEU A 351 42.26 -89.15 167.25
C LEU A 351 42.47 -90.65 167.37
N GLN A 352 41.58 -91.32 168.10
CA GLN A 352 41.55 -92.78 168.18
C GLN A 352 41.03 -93.37 166.86
N GLU A 353 41.41 -94.61 166.55
CA GLU A 353 41.22 -95.20 165.21
C GLU A 353 39.75 -95.35 164.79
N HIS A 354 38.82 -95.44 165.76
CA HIS A 354 37.38 -95.46 165.53
C HIS A 354 36.76 -94.06 165.29
N GLU A 355 37.46 -92.97 165.62
CA GLU A 355 36.96 -91.58 165.50
C GLU A 355 37.39 -90.91 164.18
N LEU A 356 38.38 -91.46 163.47
CA LEU A 356 38.89 -90.93 162.19
C LEU A 356 37.83 -90.86 161.06
N PRO A 357 36.99 -91.89 160.84
CA PRO A 357 35.99 -91.85 159.77
C PRO A 357 34.94 -90.74 159.97
N GLY A 358 34.55 -90.48 161.22
CA GLY A 358 33.61 -89.41 161.56
C GLY A 358 34.17 -88.01 161.30
N PHE A 359 35.46 -87.80 161.60
CA PHE A 359 36.16 -86.55 161.31
C PHE A 359 36.28 -86.28 159.80
N GLU A 360 36.66 -87.27 159.00
CA GLU A 360 36.81 -87.08 157.56
C GLU A 360 35.48 -86.78 156.85
N SER A 361 34.39 -87.42 157.26
CA SER A 361 33.06 -87.17 156.71
C SER A 361 32.61 -85.72 156.97
N TYR A 362 32.87 -85.21 158.17
CA TYR A 362 32.50 -83.85 158.58
C TYR A 362 33.23 -82.77 157.79
N VAL A 363 34.55 -82.91 157.58
CA VAL A 363 35.31 -81.89 156.83
C VAL A 363 35.01 -81.95 155.32
N ARG A 364 34.72 -83.15 154.75
CA ARG A 364 34.37 -83.28 153.32
C ARG A 364 32.99 -82.73 152.97
N SER A 365 32.00 -82.85 153.86
CA SER A 365 30.66 -82.32 153.59
C SER A 365 30.65 -80.80 153.50
N TYR A 366 31.41 -80.12 154.37
CA TYR A 366 31.55 -78.66 154.34
C TYR A 366 32.28 -78.13 153.10
N SER A 367 33.28 -78.85 152.60
CA SER A 367 33.97 -78.47 151.35
C SER A 367 33.06 -78.58 150.11
N ARG A 368 32.15 -79.56 150.04
CA ARG A 368 31.22 -79.72 148.91
C ARG A 368 30.10 -78.68 148.87
N LEU A 369 29.55 -78.28 150.01
CA LEU A 369 28.49 -77.27 150.08
C LEU A 369 28.93 -75.90 149.52
N LEU A 370 30.22 -75.60 149.58
CA LEU A 370 30.77 -74.35 149.03
C LEU A 370 30.91 -74.36 147.50
N ASN A 371 31.06 -75.52 146.86
CA ASN A 371 31.23 -75.62 145.41
C ASN A 371 29.91 -75.70 144.60
N VAL A 372 28.81 -76.17 145.21
CA VAL A 372 27.52 -76.36 144.49
C VAL A 372 26.76 -75.03 144.29
N ARG A 373 27.15 -73.96 144.96
CA ARG A 373 26.38 -72.71 144.97
C ARG A 373 26.59 -71.79 143.75
N TYR A 374 27.44 -72.14 142.78
CA TYR A 374 27.85 -71.20 141.71
C TYR A 374 28.13 -71.83 140.32
N GLU A 375 27.22 -72.66 139.80
CA GLU A 375 27.16 -72.99 138.34
C GLU A 375 25.93 -72.36 137.65
N VAL A 376 25.53 -71.14 138.04
CA VAL A 376 24.51 -70.36 137.32
C VAL A 376 25.09 -69.05 136.84
#